data_AF-A0A522QK00-F1
#
_entry.id   AF-A0A522QK00-F1
#
_cell.length_a   1.000
_cell.length_b   1.000
_cell.length_c   1.000
_cell.angle_alpha   90.00
_cell.angle_beta   90.00
_cell.angle_gamma   90.00
#
_symmetry.space_group_name_H-M   'P 1'
#
loop_
_entity.id
_entity.type
_entity.pdbx_description
1 polymer ?
#
loop_
_entity_poly.entity_id
_entity_poly.type
_entity_poly.pdbx_seq_one_letter_code
_entity_poly.pdbx_strand_id
1 'polypeptide(L)' 'MLLLDSVAKTFDGTRAHTVFRDVHLELRAGEYVAVMGESGVGKSTLLNLIAGLDRPDSGRIVLDGQA' A
#
# COMPACT_ATOMS: atom_id res chain seq x y z
N MET A 1 -5.45 8.51 11.81
CA MET A 1 -4.12 7.88 11.67
C MET A 1 -4.24 6.76 10.65
N LEU A 2 -3.40 6.79 9.62
CA LEU A 2 -3.25 5.70 8.65
C LEU A 2 -1.97 4.93 8.98
N LEU A 3 -2.06 3.61 9.07
CA LEU A 3 -0.93 2.71 9.29
C LEU A 3 -0.92 1.64 8.20
N LEU A 4 0.23 1.44 7.56
CA LEU A 4 0.55 0.30 6.74
C LEU A 4 1.61 -0.48 7.51
N ASP A 5 1.30 -1.72 7.87
CA ASP A 5 2.21 -2.61 8.62
C ASP A 5 2.49 -3.86 7.79
N SER A 6 3.74 -3.96 7.32
CA SER A 6 4.26 -5.07 6.51
C SER A 6 3.43 -5.41 5.28
N VAL A 7 2.98 -4.39 4.55
CA VAL A 7 2.11 -4.57 3.38
C VAL A 7 2.91 -5.16 2.20
N ALA A 8 2.45 -6.29 1.69
CA ALA A 8 2.96 -6.92 0.47
C ALA A 8 1.88 -7.03 -0.60
N LYS A 9 2.30 -6.95 -1.86
CA LYS A 9 1.42 -7.12 -3.02
C LYS A 9 2.19 -7.67 -4.22
N THR A 10 1.67 -8.77 -4.75
CA THR A 10 2.07 -9.43 -5.99
C THR A 10 0.82 -9.59 -6.83
N PHE A 11 0.92 -9.22 -8.11
CA PHE A 11 -0.13 -9.52 -9.07
C PHE A 11 0.20 -10.81 -9.79
N ASP A 12 -0.76 -11.73 -9.78
CA ASP A 12 -0.70 -12.95 -10.54
C ASP A 12 -1.21 -12.68 -11.97
N GLY A 13 -0.37 -13.00 -12.95
CA GLY A 13 -0.64 -12.88 -14.38
C GLY A 13 0.18 -13.90 -15.15
N THR A 14 0.57 -13.59 -16.40
CA THR A 14 1.45 -14.47 -17.20
C THR A 14 2.79 -14.76 -16.50
N ARG A 15 3.26 -13.81 -15.68
CA ARG A 15 4.34 -13.97 -14.71
C ARG A 15 3.97 -13.22 -13.44
N ALA A 16 4.31 -13.79 -12.28
CA ALA A 16 4.13 -13.11 -10.99
C ALA A 16 4.95 -11.82 -10.98
N HIS A 17 4.29 -10.71 -10.63
CA HIS A 17 4.91 -9.39 -10.54
C HIS A 17 4.73 -8.82 -9.13
N THR A 18 5.77 -8.93 -8.31
CA THR A 18 5.80 -8.35 -6.96
C THR A 18 5.98 -6.84 -7.05
N VAL A 19 4.98 -6.10 -6.59
CA VAL A 19 4.99 -4.64 -6.50
C VAL A 19 5.53 -4.18 -5.15
N PHE A 20 5.06 -4.81 -4.06
CA PHE A 20 5.47 -4.49 -2.70
C PHE A 20 5.88 -5.77 -1.96
N ARG A 21 6.95 -5.68 -1.16
CA ARG A 21 7.41 -6.80 -0.30
C ARG A 21 7.13 -6.54 1.17
N ASP A 22 7.36 -5.33 1.65
CA ASP A 22 7.27 -4.97 3.06
C ASP A 22 7.13 -3.45 3.21
N VAL A 23 5.96 -2.92 2.84
CA VAL A 23 5.69 -1.47 2.95
C VAL A 23 5.24 -1.15 4.36
N HIS A 24 5.96 -0.22 4.99
CA HIS A 24 5.64 0.38 6.27
C HIS A 24 5.45 1.89 6.12
N LEU A 25 4.33 2.40 6.59
CA LEU A 25 4.03 3.83 6.57
C LEU A 25 3.09 4.16 7.74
N GLU A 26 3.44 5.18 8.52
CA GLU A 26 2.55 5.79 9.50
C GLU A 26 2.28 7.24 9.05
N LEU A 27 1.01 7.62 9.03
CA LEU A 27 0.59 8.98 8.73
C LEU A 27 -0.44 9.45 9.76
N ARG A 28 -0.14 10.58 10.41
CA ARG A 28 -1.01 11.19 11.41
C ARG A 28 -1.99 12.17 10.78
N ALA A 29 -3.05 12.49 11.51
CA ALA A 29 -4.02 13.47 11.06
C ALA A 29 -3.34 14.83 10.87
N GLY A 30 -3.55 15.46 9.71
CA GLY A 30 -2.92 16.74 9.35
C GLY A 30 -1.55 16.63 8.69
N GLU A 31 -0.98 15.43 8.59
CA GLU A 31 0.26 15.21 7.83
C GLU A 31 -0.03 15.00 6.34
N TYR A 32 0.90 15.45 5.50
CA TYR A 32 0.86 15.29 4.06
C TYR A 32 2.10 14.51 3.60
N VAL A 33 1.87 13.49 2.78
CA VAL A 33 2.94 12.69 2.18
C VAL A 33 2.79 12.68 0.66
N ALA A 34 3.89 12.91 -0.04
CA ALA A 34 3.97 12.77 -1.49
C ALA A 34 4.51 11.39 -1.86
N VAL A 35 3.74 10.61 -2.63
CA VAL A 35 4.19 9.32 -3.19
C VAL A 35 4.81 9.57 -4.56
N MET A 36 6.13 9.41 -4.67
CA MET A 36 6.90 9.67 -5.89
C MET A 36 7.60 8.42 -6.42
N GLY A 37 7.93 8.42 -7.71
CA GLY A 37 8.64 7.32 -8.38
C GLY A 37 8.26 7.20 -9.84
N GLU A 38 9.01 6.40 -10.60
CA GLU A 38 8.79 6.19 -12.04
C GLU A 38 7.42 5.57 -12.36
N SER A 39 6.98 5.70 -13.61
CA SER A 39 5.75 5.04 -14.07
C SER A 39 5.89 3.51 -13.92
N GLY A 40 4.82 2.84 -13.46
CA GLY A 40 4.82 1.38 -13.27
C GLY A 40 5.38 0.87 -11.94
N VAL A 41 6.03 1.70 -11.12
CA VAL A 41 6.63 1.26 -9.83
C VAL A 41 5.60 0.88 -8.74
N GLY A 42 4.31 1.10 -8.97
CA GLY A 42 3.24 0.73 -8.03
C GLY A 42 2.55 1.88 -7.29
N LYS A 43 2.80 3.14 -7.62
CA LYS A 43 2.16 4.29 -6.93
C LYS A 43 0.63 4.19 -6.87
N SER A 44 -0.02 3.93 -7.99
CA SER A 44 -1.48 3.75 -8.04
C SER A 44 -1.93 2.50 -7.28
N THR A 45 -1.13 1.43 -7.29
CA THR A 45 -1.38 0.24 -6.46
C THR A 45 -1.37 0.59 -4.98
N LEU A 46 -0.40 1.37 -4.50
CA LEU A 46 -0.35 1.81 -3.10
C LEU A 46 -1.61 2.60 -2.72
N LEU A 47 -2.02 3.54 -3.57
CA LEU A 47 -3.21 4.34 -3.32
C LEU A 47 -4.50 3.50 -3.33
N ASN A 48 -4.61 2.52 -4.23
CA ASN A 48 -5.75 1.61 -4.27
C ASN A 48 -5.83 0.71 -3.02
N LEU A 49 -4.68 0.23 -2.54
CA LEU A 49 -4.60 -0.53 -1.29
C LEU A 49 -5.03 0.33 -0.10
N ILE A 50 -4.53 1.56 0.01
CA ILE A 50 -4.91 2.51 1.08
C ILE A 50 -6.40 2.84 1.02
N ALA A 51 -6.96 3.01 -0.18
CA ALA A 51 -8.37 3.31 -0.38
C ALA A 51 -9.31 2.10 -0.16
N GLY A 52 -8.78 0.90 0.09
CA GLY A 52 -9.56 -0.32 0.21
C GLY A 52 -10.16 -0.82 -1.11
N LEU A 53 -9.69 -0.30 -2.25
CA LEU A 53 -10.11 -0.73 -3.59
C LEU A 53 -9.39 -2.01 -4.04
N ASP A 54 -8.27 -2.34 -3.41
CA ASP A 54 -7.55 -3.59 -3.57
C ASP A 54 -7.14 -4.11 -2.17
N ARG A 55 -6.77 -5.39 -2.08
CA ARG A 55 -6.35 -6.02 -0.83
C ARG A 55 -4.85 -6.36 -0.86
N PRO A 56 -4.12 -6.16 0.24
CA PRO A 56 -2.76 -6.65 0.34
C PRO A 56 -2.77 -8.18 0.42
N ASP A 57 -1.70 -8.82 -0.05
CA ASP A 57 -1.56 -10.28 0.06
C ASP A 57 -1.14 -10.68 1.48
N SER A 58 -0.40 -9.80 2.16
CA SER A 58 0.00 -9.92 3.55
C SER A 58 0.16 -8.56 4.21
N GLY A 59 0.21 -8.55 5.53
CA GLY A 59 0.24 -7.32 6.33
C GLY A 59 -1.15 -6.76 6.56
N ARG A 60 -1.23 -5.51 7.05
CA ARG A 60 -2.51 -4.83 7.26
C ARG A 60 -2.42 -3.33 7.00
N ILE A 61 -3.55 -2.77 6.62
CA ILE A 61 -3.76 -1.33 6.49
C ILE A 61 -4.81 -0.95 7.52
N VAL A 62 -4.51 0.04 8.36
CA VAL A 62 -5.39 0.47 9.45
C VAL A 62 -5.69 1.94 9.30
N LEU A 63 -6.97 2.30 9.23
CA LEU A 63 -7.45 3.68 9.24
C LEU A 63 -8.22 3.94 10.53
N ASP A 64 -7.74 4.88 11.33
CA ASP A 64 -8.35 5.28 12.61
C ASP A 64 -8.63 4.09 13.55
N GLY A 65 -7.70 3.14 13.57
CA GLY A 65 -7.77 1.92 14.38
C GLY A 65 -8.61 0.79 13.80
N GLN A 66 -9.18 0.97 12.60
CA GLN A 66 -9.96 -0.05 11.89
C GLN A 66 -9.14 -0.66 10.75
N ALA A 67 -9.09 -1.99 10.68
CA ALA A 67 -8.37 -2.74 9.66
C ALA A 67 -9.29 -3.19 8.52
#